data_AF-A0A971EUF0-F1
#
_entry.id   AF-A0A971EUF0-F1
#
_cell.length_a   1.000
_cell.length_b   1.000
_cell.length_c   1.000
_cell.angle_alpha   90.00
_cell.angle_beta   90.00
_cell.angle_gamma   90.00
#
_symmetry.space_group_name_H-M   'P 1'
#
loop_
_entity.id
_entity.type
_entity.pdbx_description
1 polymer ?
#
loop_
_entity_poly.entity_id
_entity_poly.type
_entity_poly.pdbx_seq_one_letter_code
_entity_poly.pdbx_strand_id
1 'polypeptide(L)'
;MKFYIDYGTGEPQCCEKEDLGDVMPIADQGVTLTHESIVIRNAKGRVLARRDWHEDLAGIGNQSNPLRIGDGYYGEWRMPMYVSVDMD
;
A
#
# COMPACT_ATOMS: atom_id res chain seq x y z
N MET A 1 10.34 -5.25 12.71
CA MET A 1 9.25 -4.30 12.99
C MET A 1 7.92 -4.91 12.57
N LYS A 2 6.82 -4.55 13.25
CA LYS A 2 5.46 -5.02 12.88
C LYS A 2 4.82 -4.03 11.93
N PHE A 3 4.33 -4.55 10.81
CA PHE A 3 3.55 -3.84 9.81
C PHE A 3 2.19 -4.50 9.65
N TYR A 4 1.20 -3.69 9.29
CA TYR A 4 -0.18 -4.10 9.11
C TYR A 4 -0.62 -3.68 7.73
N ILE A 5 -0.85 -4.66 6.85
CA ILE A 5 -1.32 -4.45 5.49
C ILE A 5 -2.84 -4.54 5.49
N ASP A 6 -3.49 -3.44 5.17
CA ASP A 6 -4.95 -3.30 5.12
C ASP A 6 -5.40 -3.26 3.66
N TYR A 7 -6.17 -4.27 3.26
CA TYR A 7 -6.75 -4.41 1.92
C TYR A 7 -8.20 -3.89 1.84
N GLY A 8 -8.75 -3.34 2.94
CA GLY A 8 -10.14 -2.86 3.01
C GLY A 8 -11.20 -3.97 3.10
N THR A 9 -10.81 -5.24 3.20
CA THR A 9 -11.71 -6.40 3.18
C THR A 9 -11.88 -7.09 4.54
N GLY A 10 -11.33 -6.52 5.62
CA GLY A 10 -11.44 -7.08 6.97
C GLY A 10 -10.28 -6.70 7.89
N GLU A 11 -9.82 -7.64 8.71
CA GLU A 11 -8.69 -7.42 9.60
C GLU A 11 -7.37 -7.27 8.80
N PRO A 12 -6.53 -6.28 9.14
CA PRO A 12 -5.23 -6.11 8.49
C PRO A 12 -4.32 -7.33 8.68
N GLN A 13 -3.63 -7.72 7.61
CA GLN A 13 -2.59 -8.74 7.67
C GLN A 13 -1.38 -8.20 8.43
N CYS A 14 -1.04 -8.83 9.55
CA CYS A 14 0.19 -8.54 10.28
C CYS A 14 1.39 -9.23 9.62
N CYS A 15 2.49 -8.51 9.48
CA CYS A 15 3.77 -9.07 9.03
C CYS A 15 4.94 -8.47 9.82
N GLU A 16 5.96 -9.31 10.05
CA GLU A 16 7.21 -8.89 10.69
C GLU A 16 8.32 -8.83 9.65
N LYS A 17 8.85 -7.62 9.43
CA LYS A 17 9.92 -7.32 8.47
C LYS A 17 10.87 -6.28 9.03
N GLU A 18 12.06 -6.16 8.42
CA GLU A 18 13.08 -5.20 8.86
C GLU A 18 12.72 -3.78 8.42
N ASP A 19 12.19 -3.61 7.21
CA ASP A 19 11.78 -2.31 6.68
C ASP A 19 10.48 -2.36 5.86
N LEU A 20 10.04 -1.18 5.42
CA LEU A 20 8.82 -1.00 4.63
C LEU A 20 8.98 -1.50 3.19
N GLY A 21 10.18 -1.43 2.63
CA GLY A 21 10.49 -1.87 1.27
C GLY A 21 10.30 -3.38 1.09
N ASP A 22 10.55 -4.16 2.14
CA ASP A 22 10.26 -5.61 2.16
C ASP A 22 8.76 -5.94 2.26
N VAL A 23 7.96 -5.02 2.79
CA VAL A 23 6.52 -5.23 3.03
C VAL A 23 5.70 -4.90 1.79
N MET A 24 6.10 -3.90 1.01
CA MET A 24 5.40 -3.48 -0.21
C MET A 24 5.23 -4.63 -1.23
N PRO A 25 6.25 -5.46 -1.55
CA PRO A 25 6.07 -6.61 -2.43
C PRO A 25 5.11 -7.67 -1.88
N ILE A 26 5.01 -7.81 -0.55
CA ILE A 26 4.03 -8.72 0.06
C ILE A 26 2.62 -8.17 -0.14
N ALA A 27 2.43 -6.87 0.08
CA ALA A 27 1.16 -6.19 -0.18
C ALA A 27 0.76 -6.31 -1.66
N ASP A 28 1.73 -6.22 -2.58
CA ASP A 28 1.50 -6.39 -4.01
C ASP A 28 1.03 -7.80 -4.40
N GLN A 29 1.38 -8.84 -3.64
CA GLN A 29 0.86 -10.20 -3.87
C GLN A 29 -0.63 -10.32 -3.54
N GLY A 30 -1.17 -9.45 -2.69
CA GLY A 30 -2.57 -9.44 -2.28
C GLY A 30 -3.48 -8.51 -3.10
N VAL A 31 -2.97 -7.83 -4.14
CA VAL A 31 -3.73 -6.82 -4.89
C VAL A 31 -4.98 -7.37 -5.58
N THR A 32 -5.00 -8.66 -5.93
CA THR A 32 -6.17 -9.30 -6.55
C THR A 32 -7.29 -9.59 -5.56
N LEU A 33 -7.07 -9.41 -4.26
CA LEU A 33 -8.06 -9.68 -3.21
C LEU A 33 -9.07 -8.55 -3.04
N THR A 34 -8.82 -7.38 -3.64
CA THR A 34 -9.58 -6.16 -3.40
C THR A 34 -9.54 -5.23 -4.61
N HIS A 35 -10.51 -4.33 -4.71
CA HIS A 35 -10.52 -3.19 -5.62
C HIS A 35 -10.59 -1.89 -4.79
N GLU A 36 -9.96 -1.89 -3.62
CA GLU A 36 -9.86 -0.75 -2.71
C GLU A 36 -8.39 -0.33 -2.54
N SER A 37 -8.15 0.87 -2.00
CA SER A 37 -6.78 1.30 -1.69
C SER A 37 -6.11 0.38 -0.65
N ILE A 38 -4.87 -0.01 -0.90
CA ILE A 38 -4.08 -0.83 0.03
C ILE A 38 -3.24 0.10 0.91
N VAL A 39 -3.28 -0.12 2.22
CA VAL A 39 -2.60 0.74 3.19
C VAL A 39 -1.68 -0.09 4.08
N ILE A 40 -0.42 0.32 4.21
CA ILE A 40 0.53 -0.28 5.16
C ILE A 40 0.64 0.65 6.37
N ARG A 41 0.43 0.12 7.58
CA ARG A 41 0.51 0.85 8.84
C ARG A 41 1.54 0.26 9.77
N ASN A 42 2.07 1.07 10.69
CA ASN A 42 2.84 0.57 11.83
C ASN A 42 1.92 0.17 13.01
N ALA A 43 2.50 -0.38 14.07
CA ALA A 43 1.78 -0.78 15.28
C ALA A 43 1.05 0.37 16.03
N LYS A 44 1.40 1.63 15.76
CA LYS A 44 0.71 2.81 16.29
C LYS A 44 -0.45 3.27 15.38
N GLY A 45 -0.77 2.52 14.32
CA GLY A 45 -1.83 2.84 13.36
C GLY A 45 -1.46 3.88 12.30
N ARG A 46 -0.23 4.42 12.33
CA ARG A 46 0.25 5.41 11.37
C ARG A 46 0.48 4.76 10.02
N VAL A 47 -0.05 5.37 8.97
CA VAL A 47 0.17 4.96 7.58
C VAL A 47 1.64 5.19 7.23
N LEU A 48 2.29 4.20 6.62
CA LEU A 48 3.66 4.31 6.15
C LEU A 48 3.71 4.34 4.62
N ALA A 49 2.78 3.64 3.98
CA ALA A 49 2.59 3.67 2.54
C ALA A 49 1.15 3.38 2.17
N ARG A 50 0.74 3.87 1.00
CA ARG A 50 -0.57 3.62 0.41
C ARG A 50 -0.42 3.37 -1.09
N ARG A 51 -1.23 2.46 -1.62
CA ARG A 51 -1.36 2.19 -3.05
C ARG A 51 -2.81 2.37 -3.44
N ASP A 52 -3.05 3.28 -4.39
CA ASP A 52 -4.41 3.68 -4.77
C ASP A 52 -4.95 2.78 -5.88
N TRP A 53 -6.20 2.34 -5.73
CA TRP A 53 -6.96 1.69 -6.78
C TRP A 53 -7.59 2.73 -7.70
N HIS A 54 -7.57 2.45 -9.00
CA HIS A 54 -8.23 3.22 -10.05
C HIS A 54 -9.16 2.29 -10.82
N GLU A 55 -10.44 2.64 -10.90
CA GLU A 55 -11.49 1.80 -11.50
C GLU A 55 -11.37 1.64 -13.02
N ASP A 56 -10.66 2.55 -13.68
CA ASP A 56 -10.38 2.53 -15.12
C ASP A 56 -8.88 2.66 -15.41
N LEU A 57 -8.50 2.52 -16.69
CA LEU A 57 -7.11 2.64 -17.13
C LEU A 57 -6.68 4.08 -17.42
N ALA A 58 -7.48 5.09 -17.07
CA ALA A 58 -7.12 6.47 -17.32
C ALA A 58 -5.86 6.83 -16.51
N GLY A 59 -4.85 7.36 -17.20
CA GLY A 59 -3.59 7.79 -16.58
C GLY A 59 -2.63 6.66 -16.18
N ILE A 60 -2.94 5.39 -16.46
CA ILE A 60 -2.03 4.26 -16.15
C ILE A 60 -0.64 4.44 -16.79
N GLY A 61 -0.58 5.02 -18.00
CA GLY A 61 0.66 5.30 -18.71
C GLY A 61 1.54 6.39 -18.07
N ASN A 62 1.00 7.14 -17.11
CA ASN A 62 1.75 8.13 -16.34
C ASN A 62 2.38 7.53 -15.06
N GLN A 63 2.12 6.26 -14.77
CA GLN A 63 2.63 5.58 -13.59
C GLN A 63 3.94 4.85 -13.92
N SER A 64 4.91 4.90 -13.00
CA SER A 64 6.20 4.23 -13.20
C SER A 64 6.13 2.71 -13.03
N ASN A 65 5.26 2.25 -12.14
CA ASN A 65 5.11 0.82 -11.82
C ASN A 65 3.65 0.49 -11.47
N PRO A 66 2.69 0.60 -12.41
CA PRO A 66 1.30 0.26 -12.14
C PRO A 66 1.10 -1.27 -12.10
N LEU A 67 0.16 -1.74 -11.28
CA LEU A 67 -0.31 -3.13 -11.33
C LEU A 67 -1.72 -3.15 -11.92
N ARG A 68 -1.83 -3.63 -13.16
CA ARG A 68 -3.12 -3.74 -13.85
C ARG A 68 -3.89 -4.97 -13.36
N ILE A 69 -5.16 -4.77 -12.99
CA ILE A 69 -6.09 -5.82 -12.56
C ILE A 69 -7.40 -5.63 -13.33
N GLY A 70 -7.68 -6.53 -14.27
CA GLY A 70 -8.85 -6.41 -15.14
C GLY A 70 -8.90 -5.05 -15.87
N ASP A 71 -9.97 -4.31 -15.62
CA ASP A 71 -10.26 -3.00 -16.22
C ASP A 71 -9.69 -1.81 -15.42
N GLY A 72 -9.19 -2.05 -14.20
CA GLY A 72 -8.57 -1.04 -13.35
C GLY A 72 -7.09 -1.30 -13.09
N TYR A 73 -6.48 -0.46 -12.25
CA TYR A 73 -5.10 -0.63 -11.83
C TYR A 73 -4.81 -0.05 -10.45
N TYR A 74 -3.77 -0.60 -9.81
CA TYR A 74 -3.12 0.01 -8.68
C TYR A 74 -1.99 0.93 -9.15
N GLY A 75 -2.02 2.19 -8.72
CA GLY A 75 -0.98 3.19 -9.00
C GLY A 75 0.35 2.88 -8.29
N GLU A 76 1.28 3.82 -8.32
CA GLU A 76 2.55 3.70 -7.58
C GLU A 76 2.35 3.79 -6.05
N TRP A 77 3.30 3.24 -5.29
CA TRP A 77 3.31 3.39 -3.84
C TRP A 77 3.57 4.84 -3.44
N ARG A 78 2.67 5.41 -2.65
CA ARG A 78 2.78 6.73 -2.06
C ARG A 78 3.21 6.61 -0.61
N MET A 79 4.40 7.11 -0.30
CA MET A 79 4.90 7.23 1.06
C MET A 79 4.61 8.65 1.55
N PRO A 80 3.78 8.85 2.57
CA PRO A 80 3.57 10.18 3.11
C PRO A 80 4.90 10.73 3.60
N MET A 81 5.30 11.90 3.10
CA MET A 81 6.47 12.61 3.61
C MET A 81 6.16 13.04 5.03
N TYR A 82 6.79 12.37 5.99
CA TYR A 82 6.69 12.76 7.38
C TYR A 82 7.87 13.63 7.73
N VAL A 83 7.63 14.93 7.91
CA VAL A 83 8.56 15.79 8.61
C VAL A 83 8.67 15.24 10.03
N SER A 84 9.87 14.85 10.43
CA SER A 84 10.21 14.37 11.76
C SER A 84 9.90 15.43 12.82
N VAL A 85 8.67 15.48 13.27
CA VAL A 85 8.28 15.98 14.58
C VAL A 85 7.86 14.71 15.34
N ASP A 86 8.32 14.54 16.57
CA ASP A 86 8.26 13.29 17.36
C ASP A 86 9.47 12.35 17.19
N MET A 87 10.67 12.92 17.26
CA MET A 87 11.74 12.27 18.03
C MET A 87 11.74 12.89 19.43
N ASP A 88 10.95 12.33 20.32
CA ASP A 88 11.09 12.48 21.78
C ASP A 88 10.77 11.12 22.44
#